data_AF-A0A1M7P855-F1
#
_entry.id   AF-A0A1M7P855-F1
#
_cell.length_a   1.000
_cell.length_b   1.000
_cell.length_c   1.000
_cell.angle_alpha   90.00
_cell.angle_beta   90.00
_cell.angle_gamma   90.00
#
_symmetry.space_group_name_H-M   'P 1'
#
loop_
_entity.id
_entity.type
_entity.pdbx_description
1 polymer ?
#
loop_
_entity_poly.entity_id
_entity_poly.type
_entity_poly.pdbx_seq_one_letter_code
_entity_poly.pdbx_strand_id
1 'polypeptide(L)'
;MEKFKKQSLEKENFFNGDDGIQIDELLELIKKSDYYNDILEYFNIDQNDTTRINIKGAKSLFTKIKNINEKYIKEDLISDLKDLNFDYNGGFGIKFNNLTTNQYLSDLKIDSFKAYPIHSGERDFFSNLYEIDKYASKLIVKGFKDILDQNLELIKTKEHHCKRYRIIHDNEDNTFYLRAIISLERYYNYGNALTVVIALLKLHFEMQSTDVKYDLISFEYNESFIRMFFKTSETKELKGVGLFENALQVSNDEIKREALKFSNICSIIFKDTNNTEQRLFIKPKDIKTKVLSITHGTGPTKAFANLEDFVKSKENFEELFKEA
;
A
#
# COMPACT_ATOMS: atom_id res chain seq x y z
N MET A 1 11.07 -13.85 4.35
CA MET A 1 12.34 -13.08 4.41
C MET A 1 12.18 -11.94 5.40
N GLU A 2 13.14 -11.76 6.31
CA GLU A 2 13.12 -10.68 7.33
C GLU A 2 12.95 -9.28 6.72
N LYS A 3 13.64 -8.97 5.61
CA LYS A 3 13.67 -7.61 5.04
C LYS A 3 12.35 -7.05 4.50
N PHE A 4 11.37 -7.91 4.20
CA PHE A 4 10.03 -7.53 3.72
C PHE A 4 8.96 -7.63 4.81
N LYS A 5 9.35 -7.94 6.04
CA LYS A 5 8.41 -7.95 7.16
C LYS A 5 7.86 -6.54 7.38
N LYS A 6 6.59 -6.50 7.81
CA LYS A 6 5.95 -5.27 8.23
C LYS A 6 6.70 -4.69 9.42
N GLN A 7 6.96 -3.40 9.34
CA GLN A 7 7.49 -2.58 10.42
C GLN A 7 6.37 -1.69 10.93
N SER A 8 6.48 -1.24 12.18
CA SER A 8 5.59 -0.24 12.75
C SER A 8 6.40 0.89 13.36
N LEU A 9 5.83 2.10 13.34
CA LEU A 9 6.36 3.24 14.06
C LEU A 9 5.21 3.89 14.84
N GLU A 10 5.36 3.94 16.16
CA GLU A 10 4.43 4.60 17.07
C GLU A 10 4.87 6.06 17.32
N LYS A 11 3.93 6.93 17.71
CA LYS A 11 4.14 8.37 17.90
C LYS A 11 5.32 8.72 18.81
N GLU A 12 5.63 7.88 19.80
CA GLU A 12 6.74 8.09 20.73
C GLU A 12 8.11 8.01 20.03
N ASN A 13 8.16 7.42 18.84
CA ASN A 13 9.36 7.21 18.04
C ASN A 13 9.39 8.09 16.77
N PHE A 14 8.47 9.06 16.65
CA PHE A 14 8.54 10.06 15.59
C PHE A 14 9.70 11.01 15.83
N PHE A 15 10.12 11.75 14.80
CA PHE A 15 11.16 12.75 14.94
C PHE A 15 10.75 13.83 15.96
N ASN A 16 11.72 14.29 16.76
CA ASN A 16 11.51 15.39 17.68
C ASN A 16 11.10 16.66 16.88
N GLY A 17 9.99 17.29 17.27
CA GLY A 17 9.45 18.47 16.57
C GLY A 17 8.81 18.16 15.21
N ASP A 18 8.33 16.93 15.01
CA ASP A 18 7.55 16.56 13.82
C ASP A 18 6.13 17.13 13.87
N ASP A 19 6.04 18.44 13.65
CA ASP A 19 4.79 19.20 13.64
C ASP A 19 4.21 19.36 12.22
N GLY A 20 4.56 18.47 11.28
CA GLY A 20 4.10 18.53 9.90
C GLY A 20 5.19 18.65 8.83
N ILE A 21 4.74 18.77 7.58
CA ILE A 21 5.56 18.78 6.35
C ILE A 21 5.02 19.82 5.35
N GLN A 22 5.86 20.35 4.44
CA GLN A 22 5.40 21.23 3.36
C GLN A 22 4.82 20.42 2.19
N ILE A 23 3.89 21.02 1.43
CA ILE A 23 3.23 20.35 0.30
C ILE A 23 4.23 20.00 -0.81
N ASP A 24 5.07 20.94 -1.23
CA ASP A 24 6.15 20.73 -2.20
C ASP A 24 7.10 19.59 -1.79
N GLU A 25 7.52 19.56 -0.51
CA GLU A 25 8.34 18.47 0.04
C GLU A 25 7.60 17.13 -0.04
N LEU A 26 6.32 17.08 0.34
CA LEU A 26 5.50 15.88 0.26
C LEU A 26 5.34 15.37 -1.18
N LEU A 27 5.15 16.27 -2.14
CA LEU A 27 4.97 15.97 -3.55
C LEU A 27 6.19 15.27 -4.18
N GLU A 28 7.40 15.44 -3.63
CA GLU A 28 8.59 14.73 -4.09
C GLU A 28 8.44 13.20 -4.01
N LEU A 29 7.57 12.65 -3.13
CA LEU A 29 7.29 11.21 -3.09
C LEU A 29 6.70 10.65 -4.39
N ILE A 30 6.01 11.50 -5.17
CA ILE A 30 5.22 11.08 -6.33
C ILE A 30 5.61 11.81 -7.60
N LYS A 31 6.74 12.52 -7.62
CA LYS A 31 7.18 13.32 -8.78
C LYS A 31 7.32 12.52 -10.08
N LYS A 32 7.61 11.22 -9.98
CA LYS A 32 7.71 10.27 -11.11
C LYS A 32 6.44 9.44 -11.33
N SER A 33 5.36 9.72 -10.60
CA SER A 33 4.10 9.01 -10.70
C SER A 33 3.31 9.47 -11.92
N ASP A 34 2.64 8.54 -12.60
CA ASP A 34 1.70 8.86 -13.68
C ASP A 34 0.54 9.76 -13.20
N TYR A 35 0.26 9.75 -11.90
CA TYR A 35 -0.84 10.51 -11.27
C TYR A 35 -0.40 11.87 -10.71
N TYR A 36 0.83 12.32 -10.97
CA TYR A 36 1.35 13.56 -10.39
C TYR A 36 0.48 14.77 -10.74
N ASN A 37 0.16 14.94 -12.03
CA ASN A 37 -0.66 16.05 -12.49
C ASN A 37 -2.11 15.95 -12.02
N ASP A 38 -2.67 14.73 -11.97
CA ASP A 38 -4.03 14.51 -11.44
C ASP A 38 -4.14 14.99 -9.99
N ILE A 39 -3.09 14.79 -9.17
CA ILE A 39 -3.03 15.26 -7.78
C ILE A 39 -3.01 16.79 -7.71
N LEU A 40 -2.18 17.44 -8.52
CA LEU A 40 -2.10 18.90 -8.56
C LEU A 40 -3.44 19.52 -8.96
N GLU A 41 -4.08 18.97 -10.00
CA GLU A 41 -5.37 19.42 -10.50
C GLU A 41 -6.48 19.20 -9.47
N TYR A 42 -6.60 17.99 -8.92
CA TYR A 42 -7.67 17.64 -7.99
C TYR A 42 -7.64 18.49 -6.71
N PHE A 43 -6.45 18.68 -6.13
CA PHE A 43 -6.30 19.50 -4.92
C PHE A 43 -6.15 21.00 -5.19
N ASN A 44 -6.06 21.41 -6.47
CA ASN A 44 -5.82 22.79 -6.90
C ASN A 44 -4.58 23.41 -6.22
N ILE A 45 -3.44 22.72 -6.30
CA ILE A 45 -2.16 23.11 -5.71
C ILE A 45 -1.06 23.27 -6.77
N ASP A 46 -0.10 24.16 -6.53
CA ASP A 46 1.11 24.29 -7.36
C ASP A 46 2.20 23.31 -6.90
N GLN A 47 3.07 22.90 -7.84
CA GLN A 47 4.21 22.03 -7.54
C GLN A 47 5.21 22.63 -6.52
N ASN A 48 5.24 23.95 -6.37
CA ASN A 48 6.09 24.68 -5.42
C ASN A 48 5.28 25.23 -4.22
N ASP A 49 4.10 24.66 -3.93
CA ASP A 49 3.30 25.10 -2.79
C ASP A 49 4.02 24.79 -1.47
N THR A 50 4.54 25.84 -0.84
CA THR A 50 5.25 25.77 0.45
C THR A 50 4.32 25.71 1.67
N THR A 51 3.00 25.65 1.46
CA THR A 51 2.00 25.55 2.54
C THR A 51 2.29 24.34 3.42
N ARG A 52 2.17 24.54 4.73
CA ARG A 52 2.46 23.51 5.73
C ARG A 52 1.23 22.66 6.04
N ILE A 53 1.36 21.35 5.87
CA ILE A 53 0.44 20.34 6.40
C ILE A 53 0.74 20.13 7.88
N ASN A 54 -0.07 20.75 8.74
CA ASN A 54 0.08 20.71 10.20
C ASN A 54 -0.48 19.41 10.81
N ILE A 55 0.02 18.26 10.36
CA ILE A 55 -0.31 16.93 10.93
C ILE A 55 0.96 16.40 11.59
N LYS A 56 0.92 16.18 12.91
CA LYS A 56 2.08 15.64 13.63
C LYS A 56 2.44 14.25 13.11
N GLY A 57 3.74 13.96 13.00
CA GLY A 57 4.24 12.68 12.48
C GLY A 57 4.37 12.60 10.95
N ALA A 58 3.89 13.60 10.21
CA ALA A 58 3.92 13.60 8.75
C ALA A 58 5.34 13.55 8.18
N LYS A 59 6.33 14.21 8.82
CA LYS A 59 7.72 14.21 8.36
C LYS A 59 8.37 12.84 8.55
N SER A 60 8.09 12.17 9.67
CA SER A 60 8.56 10.81 9.96
C SER A 60 7.99 9.82 8.95
N LEU A 61 6.69 9.91 8.68
CA LEU A 61 6.01 9.12 7.65
C LEU A 61 6.63 9.32 6.27
N PHE A 62 6.74 10.57 5.83
CA PHE A 62 7.38 10.94 4.55
C PHE A 62 8.78 10.32 4.43
N THR A 63 9.61 10.53 5.45
CA THR A 63 11.01 10.07 5.43
C THR A 63 11.10 8.55 5.34
N LYS A 64 10.25 7.82 6.08
CA LYS A 64 10.24 6.35 6.00
C LYS A 64 9.84 5.84 4.63
N ILE A 65 8.83 6.44 4.01
CA ILE A 65 8.37 6.03 2.67
C ILE A 65 9.36 6.43 1.59
N LYS A 66 9.98 7.62 1.70
CA LYS A 66 11.07 8.04 0.81
C LYS A 66 12.23 7.05 0.82
N ASN A 67 12.72 6.69 2.01
CA ASN A 67 13.82 5.72 2.15
C ASN A 67 13.47 4.35 1.56
N ILE A 68 12.21 3.91 1.71
CA ILE A 68 11.75 2.66 1.09
C ILE A 68 11.74 2.74 -0.43
N ASN A 69 11.27 3.85 -1.01
CA ASN A 69 11.23 4.01 -2.46
C ASN A 69 12.63 4.16 -3.06
N GLU A 70 13.58 4.74 -2.32
CA GLU A 70 14.98 4.81 -2.73
C GLU A 70 15.65 3.43 -2.70
N LYS A 71 15.32 2.61 -1.70
CA LYS A 71 15.82 1.24 -1.56
C LYS A 71 15.19 0.27 -2.57
N TYR A 72 13.88 0.32 -2.73
CA TYR A 72 13.10 -0.66 -3.48
C TYR A 72 12.45 -0.01 -4.70
N ILE A 73 13.05 -0.22 -5.87
CA ILE A 73 12.46 0.22 -7.14
C ILE A 73 11.46 -0.81 -7.61
N LYS A 74 10.26 -0.37 -8.00
CA LYS A 74 9.18 -1.25 -8.43
C LYS A 74 8.90 -1.04 -9.90
N GLU A 75 8.89 -2.13 -10.65
CA GLU A 75 8.71 -2.11 -12.08
C GLU A 75 7.68 -3.15 -12.50
N ASP A 76 6.88 -2.80 -13.50
CA ASP A 76 5.94 -3.72 -14.11
C ASP A 76 6.57 -4.25 -15.41
N LEU A 77 6.87 -5.55 -15.45
CA LEU A 77 7.44 -6.21 -16.62
C LEU A 77 6.38 -7.07 -17.30
N ILE A 78 6.11 -6.80 -18.57
CA ILE A 78 5.28 -7.69 -19.40
C ILE A 78 6.21 -8.75 -20.00
N SER A 79 5.91 -10.03 -19.76
CA SER A 79 6.71 -11.14 -20.29
C SER A 79 5.81 -12.32 -20.66
N ASP A 80 6.23 -13.10 -21.63
CA ASP A 80 5.60 -14.37 -21.99
C ASP A 80 6.29 -15.51 -21.22
N LEU A 81 5.53 -16.50 -20.75
CA LEU A 81 6.07 -17.70 -20.11
C LEU A 81 7.21 -18.34 -20.91
N LYS A 82 7.16 -18.31 -22.25
CA LYS A 82 8.21 -18.85 -23.12
C LYS A 82 9.57 -18.17 -22.91
N ASP A 83 9.58 -16.92 -22.48
CA ASP A 83 10.78 -16.10 -22.26
C ASP A 83 11.34 -16.27 -20.82
N LEU A 84 10.72 -17.13 -20.00
CA LEU A 84 11.11 -17.39 -18.62
C LEU A 84 11.90 -18.69 -18.49
N ASN A 85 12.88 -18.74 -17.59
CA ASN A 85 13.45 -20.00 -17.12
C ASN A 85 13.30 -20.11 -15.60
N PHE A 86 13.26 -21.34 -15.08
CA PHE A 86 13.11 -21.58 -13.65
C PHE A 86 14.44 -22.04 -13.06
N ASP A 87 14.75 -21.54 -11.88
CA ASP A 87 15.94 -21.92 -11.13
C ASP A 87 15.53 -22.15 -9.68
N TYR A 88 15.87 -23.33 -9.16
CA TYR A 88 15.49 -23.78 -7.83
C TYR A 88 16.65 -23.77 -6.82
N ASN A 89 17.81 -23.26 -7.22
CA ASN A 89 18.95 -23.03 -6.34
C ASN A 89 18.61 -21.87 -5.39
N GLY A 90 18.55 -22.17 -4.10
CA GLY A 90 18.14 -21.19 -3.08
C GLY A 90 16.63 -20.98 -2.94
N GLY A 91 15.80 -21.85 -3.53
CA GLY A 91 14.34 -21.72 -3.58
C GLY A 91 13.83 -21.49 -5.00
N PHE A 92 12.51 -21.44 -5.20
CA PHE A 92 11.93 -21.18 -6.52
C PHE A 92 12.29 -19.75 -6.98
N GLY A 93 12.90 -19.64 -8.14
CA GLY A 93 13.27 -18.37 -8.78
C GLY A 93 12.95 -18.41 -10.26
N ILE A 94 12.68 -17.23 -10.82
CA ILE A 94 12.27 -17.04 -12.21
C ILE A 94 13.29 -16.15 -12.87
N LYS A 95 13.93 -16.64 -13.93
CA LYS A 95 14.82 -15.87 -14.79
C LYS A 95 14.02 -15.27 -15.94
N PHE A 96 14.08 -13.96 -16.08
CA PHE A 96 13.48 -13.21 -17.18
C PHE A 96 14.57 -12.92 -18.22
N ASN A 97 14.37 -13.33 -19.48
CA ASN A 97 15.37 -13.18 -20.55
C ASN A 97 15.02 -12.12 -21.60
N ASN A 98 13.79 -11.60 -21.61
CA ASN A 98 13.34 -10.59 -22.54
C ASN A 98 12.83 -9.36 -21.78
N LEU A 99 13.65 -8.31 -21.75
CA LEU A 99 13.42 -7.10 -20.95
C LEU A 99 13.08 -5.87 -21.80
N THR A 100 12.99 -6.04 -23.12
CA THR A 100 13.00 -4.97 -24.14
C THR A 100 11.89 -3.94 -24.00
N THR A 101 10.82 -4.25 -23.26
CA THR A 101 9.68 -3.35 -23.06
C THR A 101 9.77 -2.48 -21.81
N ASN A 102 10.79 -2.64 -20.96
CA ASN A 102 10.92 -1.88 -19.71
C ASN A 102 12.16 -0.96 -19.74
N GLN A 103 11.91 0.35 -19.65
CA GLN A 103 12.95 1.37 -19.74
C GLN A 103 13.95 1.30 -18.58
N TYR A 104 13.47 1.12 -17.34
CA TYR A 104 14.32 1.04 -16.16
C TYR A 104 15.34 -0.10 -16.26
N LEU A 105 14.88 -1.30 -16.65
CA LEU A 105 15.73 -2.46 -16.83
C LEU A 105 16.72 -2.27 -18.00
N SER A 106 16.30 -1.58 -19.05
CA SER A 106 17.17 -1.21 -20.18
C SER A 106 18.28 -0.23 -19.75
N ASP A 107 17.95 0.73 -18.88
CA ASP A 107 18.91 1.70 -18.34
C ASP A 107 19.95 1.03 -17.42
N LEU A 108 19.58 -0.07 -16.75
CA LEU A 108 20.51 -0.91 -15.99
C LEU A 108 21.47 -1.72 -16.88
N LYS A 109 21.27 -1.76 -18.21
CA LYS A 109 22.09 -2.49 -19.19
C LYS A 109 22.24 -3.97 -18.88
N ILE A 110 21.15 -4.61 -18.45
CA ILE A 110 21.08 -6.05 -18.20
C ILE A 110 20.24 -6.73 -19.28
N ASP A 111 20.68 -7.91 -19.73
CA ASP A 111 19.94 -8.71 -20.72
C ASP A 111 18.97 -9.71 -20.07
N SER A 112 19.24 -10.08 -18.81
CA SER A 112 18.39 -10.97 -18.03
C SER A 112 18.61 -10.76 -16.54
N PHE A 113 17.61 -11.11 -15.72
CA PHE A 113 17.76 -11.16 -14.27
C PHE A 113 16.99 -12.34 -13.68
N LYS A 114 17.39 -12.78 -12.49
CA LYS A 114 16.66 -13.76 -11.69
C LYS A 114 15.89 -13.03 -10.60
N ALA A 115 14.59 -13.30 -10.52
CA ALA A 115 13.71 -12.82 -9.45
C ALA A 115 13.30 -13.95 -8.52
N TYR A 116 13.31 -13.69 -7.22
CA TYR A 116 12.78 -14.60 -6.21
C TYR A 116 11.39 -14.15 -5.77
N PRO A 117 10.37 -15.01 -5.76
CA PRO A 117 9.07 -14.61 -5.28
C PRO A 117 9.08 -14.28 -3.78
N ILE A 118 8.37 -13.22 -3.42
CA ILE A 118 8.19 -12.76 -2.03
C ILE A 118 6.70 -12.65 -1.71
N HIS A 119 6.37 -12.64 -0.43
CA HIS A 119 4.97 -12.64 0.03
C HIS A 119 4.16 -13.79 -0.59
N SER A 120 3.14 -13.47 -1.39
CA SER A 120 2.30 -14.42 -2.13
C SER A 120 2.80 -14.73 -3.54
N GLY A 121 3.92 -14.13 -3.99
CA GLY A 121 4.34 -14.14 -5.40
C GLY A 121 4.47 -15.53 -6.03
N GLU A 122 4.95 -16.54 -5.30
CA GLU A 122 5.05 -17.92 -5.82
C GLU A 122 3.65 -18.50 -6.08
N ARG A 123 2.76 -18.37 -5.09
CA ARG A 123 1.37 -18.82 -5.22
C ARG A 123 0.67 -18.05 -6.34
N ASP A 124 0.87 -16.73 -6.41
CA ASP A 124 0.27 -15.88 -7.43
C ASP A 124 0.73 -16.28 -8.82
N PHE A 125 2.03 -16.58 -9.00
CA PHE A 125 2.59 -17.08 -10.26
C PHE A 125 1.86 -18.35 -10.73
N PHE A 126 1.84 -19.39 -9.89
CA PHE A 126 1.25 -20.66 -10.28
C PHE A 126 -0.29 -20.64 -10.34
N SER A 127 -0.96 -19.83 -9.50
CA SER A 127 -2.41 -19.66 -9.56
C SER A 127 -2.83 -19.04 -10.91
N ASN A 128 -2.02 -18.10 -11.41
CA ASN A 128 -2.24 -17.47 -12.72
C ASN A 128 -1.82 -18.35 -13.91
N LEU A 129 -1.23 -19.52 -13.65
CA LEU A 129 -0.83 -20.52 -14.63
C LEU A 129 -1.68 -21.77 -14.46
N TYR A 130 -2.96 -21.68 -14.82
CA TYR A 130 -3.94 -22.78 -14.74
C TYR A 130 -4.22 -23.30 -13.32
N GLU A 131 -4.14 -22.44 -12.30
CA GLU A 131 -4.49 -22.81 -10.92
C GLU A 131 -3.67 -23.99 -10.36
N ILE A 132 -2.42 -24.14 -10.81
CA ILE A 132 -1.54 -25.27 -10.44
C ILE A 132 -0.75 -25.01 -9.15
N ASP A 133 -1.09 -23.97 -8.37
CA ASP A 133 -0.34 -23.56 -7.17
C ASP A 133 -0.14 -24.70 -6.18
N LYS A 134 -1.21 -25.44 -5.85
CA LYS A 134 -1.12 -26.58 -4.94
C LYS A 134 -0.27 -27.71 -5.50
N TYR A 135 -0.29 -27.92 -6.81
CA TYR A 135 0.49 -28.96 -7.48
C TYR A 135 1.98 -28.60 -7.48
N ALA A 136 2.31 -27.40 -7.94
CA ALA A 136 3.67 -26.90 -8.02
C ALA A 136 4.34 -26.83 -6.64
N SER A 137 3.67 -26.26 -5.64
CA SER A 137 4.22 -26.19 -4.28
C SER A 137 4.47 -27.58 -3.68
N LYS A 138 3.62 -28.58 -3.96
CA LYS A 138 3.85 -29.97 -3.51
C LYS A 138 5.10 -30.58 -4.16
N LEU A 139 5.29 -30.39 -5.47
CA LEU A 139 6.47 -30.90 -6.17
C LEU A 139 7.75 -30.24 -5.67
N ILE A 140 7.75 -28.91 -5.50
CA ILE A 140 8.90 -28.15 -4.98
C ILE A 140 9.29 -28.65 -3.59
N VAL A 141 8.32 -28.77 -2.67
CA VAL A 141 8.57 -29.25 -1.29
C VAL A 141 9.06 -30.70 -1.26
N LYS A 142 8.61 -31.55 -2.18
CA LYS A 142 9.04 -32.96 -2.29
C LYS A 142 10.35 -33.15 -3.05
N GLY A 143 10.92 -32.09 -3.62
CA GLY A 143 12.15 -32.14 -4.41
C GLY A 143 11.97 -32.63 -5.85
N PHE A 144 10.73 -32.79 -6.32
CA PHE A 144 10.40 -33.25 -7.68
C PHE A 144 10.32 -32.08 -8.68
N LYS A 145 11.37 -31.25 -8.67
CA LYS A 145 11.43 -30.00 -9.45
C LYS A 145 11.58 -30.25 -10.95
N ASP A 146 12.24 -31.34 -11.32
CA ASP A 146 12.38 -31.85 -12.67
C ASP A 146 11.02 -32.15 -13.34
N ILE A 147 10.08 -32.74 -12.60
CA ILE A 147 8.72 -33.00 -13.08
C ILE A 147 8.00 -31.67 -13.34
N LEU A 148 8.13 -30.71 -12.42
CA LEU A 148 7.52 -29.39 -12.58
C LEU A 148 8.09 -28.68 -13.81
N ASP A 149 9.40 -28.69 -13.99
CA ASP A 149 10.06 -28.08 -15.15
C ASP A 149 9.61 -28.69 -16.47
N GLN A 150 9.57 -30.01 -16.59
CA GLN A 150 9.08 -30.67 -17.81
C GLN A 150 7.65 -30.25 -18.16
N ASN A 151 6.78 -30.12 -17.15
CA ASN A 151 5.41 -29.67 -17.36
C ASN A 151 5.35 -28.20 -17.77
N LEU A 152 6.17 -27.33 -17.17
CA LEU A 152 6.23 -25.92 -17.54
C LEU A 152 6.77 -25.74 -18.96
N GLU A 153 7.80 -26.49 -19.36
CA GLU A 153 8.31 -26.51 -20.73
C GLU A 153 7.23 -27.00 -21.71
N LEU A 154 6.47 -28.03 -21.36
CA LEU A 154 5.35 -28.47 -22.19
C LEU A 154 4.29 -27.37 -22.32
N ILE A 155 3.92 -26.70 -21.23
CA ILE A 155 2.94 -25.60 -21.23
C ILE A 155 3.40 -24.46 -22.14
N LYS A 156 4.68 -24.08 -22.12
CA LYS A 156 5.24 -23.05 -23.01
C LYS A 156 5.00 -23.33 -24.50
N THR A 157 4.87 -24.60 -24.89
CA THR A 157 4.61 -24.98 -26.30
C THR A 157 3.14 -24.89 -26.71
N LYS A 158 2.20 -24.76 -25.76
CA LYS A 158 0.76 -24.86 -26.03
C LYS A 158 0.10 -23.53 -26.32
N GLU A 159 0.49 -22.48 -25.61
CA GLU A 159 -0.15 -21.18 -25.74
C GLU A 159 0.78 -20.04 -25.31
N HIS A 160 0.53 -18.86 -25.87
CA HIS A 160 1.14 -17.62 -25.41
C HIS A 160 0.58 -17.24 -24.03
N HIS A 161 1.44 -17.28 -23.03
CA HIS A 161 1.08 -16.92 -21.67
C HIS A 161 1.77 -15.61 -21.28
N CYS A 162 1.27 -14.52 -21.87
CA CYS A 162 1.73 -13.18 -21.54
C CYS A 162 1.09 -12.70 -20.23
N LYS A 163 1.90 -12.23 -19.29
CA LYS A 163 1.47 -11.68 -18.00
C LYS A 163 2.28 -10.42 -17.67
N ARG A 164 1.73 -9.60 -16.78
CA ARG A 164 2.43 -8.46 -16.16
C ARG A 164 2.92 -8.88 -14.77
N TYR A 165 4.24 -8.85 -14.60
CA TYR A 165 4.95 -9.23 -13.39
C TYR A 165 5.35 -7.96 -12.64
N ARG A 166 4.88 -7.82 -11.39
CA ARG A 166 5.33 -6.74 -10.50
C ARG A 166 6.68 -7.14 -9.90
N ILE A 167 7.75 -6.53 -10.38
CA ILE A 167 9.12 -6.76 -9.96
C ILE A 167 9.52 -5.70 -8.93
N ILE A 168 10.28 -6.13 -7.92
CA ILE A 168 10.95 -5.23 -6.97
C ILE A 168 12.45 -5.45 -7.11
N HIS A 169 13.17 -4.38 -7.40
CA HIS A 169 14.63 -4.34 -7.37
C HIS A 169 15.08 -3.70 -6.05
N ASP A 170 15.81 -4.46 -5.24
CA ASP A 170 16.47 -3.96 -4.04
C ASP A 170 17.84 -3.37 -4.42
N ASN A 171 17.97 -2.05 -4.37
CA ASN A 171 19.18 -1.33 -4.75
C ASN A 171 20.35 -1.57 -3.80
N GLU A 172 20.14 -2.05 -2.56
CA GLU A 172 21.23 -2.28 -1.62
C GLU A 172 22.03 -3.55 -1.95
N ASP A 173 21.34 -4.63 -2.32
CA ASP A 173 21.97 -5.93 -2.63
C ASP A 173 21.85 -6.30 -4.12
N ASN A 174 21.30 -5.42 -4.94
CA ASN A 174 21.09 -5.58 -6.38
C ASN A 174 20.34 -6.88 -6.73
N THR A 175 19.36 -7.24 -5.90
CA THR A 175 18.54 -8.44 -6.07
C THR A 175 17.13 -8.11 -6.53
N PHE A 176 16.61 -8.93 -7.45
CA PHE A 176 15.24 -8.79 -7.95
C PHE A 176 14.30 -9.76 -7.26
N TYR A 177 13.05 -9.33 -7.10
CA TYR A 177 11.99 -10.08 -6.46
C TYR A 177 10.71 -10.01 -7.27
N LEU A 178 9.97 -11.13 -7.31
CA LEU A 178 8.62 -11.16 -7.85
C LEU A 178 7.63 -10.90 -6.72
N ARG A 179 6.95 -9.76 -6.76
CA ARG A 179 5.94 -9.42 -5.75
C ARG A 179 4.59 -10.07 -6.03
N ALA A 180 4.13 -10.02 -7.27
CA ALA A 180 2.84 -10.54 -7.71
C ALA A 180 2.71 -10.59 -9.24
N ILE A 181 1.66 -11.26 -9.71
CA ILE A 181 1.14 -11.14 -11.07
C ILE A 181 -0.05 -10.19 -11.04
N ILE A 182 -0.03 -9.17 -11.88
CA ILE A 182 -1.08 -8.13 -11.95
C ILE A 182 -1.78 -8.13 -13.32
N SER A 183 -2.97 -7.53 -13.38
CA SER A 183 -3.76 -7.48 -14.61
C SER A 183 -3.02 -6.71 -15.71
N LEU A 184 -3.05 -7.23 -16.94
CA LEU A 184 -2.56 -6.51 -18.13
C LEU A 184 -3.43 -5.28 -18.46
N GLU A 185 -4.73 -5.35 -18.18
CA GLU A 185 -5.70 -4.34 -18.63
C GLU A 185 -6.23 -3.45 -17.51
N ARG A 186 -6.37 -3.99 -16.30
CA ARG A 186 -7.13 -3.36 -15.21
C ARG A 186 -6.35 -3.31 -13.91
N TYR A 187 -5.19 -2.68 -13.97
CA TYR A 187 -4.36 -2.40 -12.80
C TYR A 187 -3.82 -0.97 -12.84
N TYR A 188 -4.28 -0.15 -11.91
CA TYR A 188 -3.81 1.20 -11.63
C TYR A 188 -3.02 1.19 -10.31
N ASN A 189 -1.78 1.67 -10.36
CA ASN A 189 -0.83 1.61 -9.24
C ASN A 189 -1.04 2.77 -8.25
N TYR A 190 -1.95 2.60 -7.28
CA TYR A 190 -2.11 3.55 -6.17
C TYR A 190 -1.17 3.24 -4.99
N GLY A 191 0.11 3.01 -5.26
CA GLY A 191 1.09 2.53 -4.27
C GLY A 191 1.25 3.38 -3.01
N ASN A 192 2.08 2.92 -2.09
CA ASN A 192 2.26 3.52 -0.75
C ASN A 192 2.51 5.05 -0.80
N ALA A 193 3.40 5.50 -1.69
CA ALA A 193 3.74 6.90 -1.86
C ALA A 193 2.53 7.78 -2.18
N LEU A 194 1.75 7.37 -3.19
CA LEU A 194 0.55 8.09 -3.61
C LEU A 194 -0.52 8.07 -2.51
N THR A 195 -0.66 6.93 -1.82
CA THR A 195 -1.56 6.81 -0.67
C THR A 195 -1.22 7.80 0.44
N VAL A 196 0.06 7.96 0.79
CA VAL A 196 0.52 8.94 1.79
C VAL A 196 0.18 10.36 1.35
N VAL A 197 0.49 10.71 0.10
CA VAL A 197 0.25 12.06 -0.43
C VAL A 197 -1.25 12.39 -0.41
N ILE A 198 -2.09 11.50 -0.94
CA ILE A 198 -3.55 11.68 -0.95
C ILE A 198 -4.08 11.81 0.48
N ALA A 199 -3.62 10.97 1.42
CA ALA A 199 -4.09 11.01 2.79
C ALA A 199 -3.77 12.34 3.47
N LEU A 200 -2.50 12.78 3.41
CA LEU A 200 -2.07 14.01 4.07
C LEU A 200 -2.70 15.25 3.45
N LEU A 201 -2.82 15.33 2.12
CA LEU A 201 -3.50 16.43 1.45
C LEU A 201 -5.00 16.45 1.78
N LYS A 202 -5.68 15.30 1.73
CA LYS A 202 -7.12 15.26 2.00
C LYS A 202 -7.43 15.70 3.43
N LEU A 203 -6.66 15.21 4.40
CA LEU A 203 -6.82 15.62 5.81
C LEU A 203 -6.44 17.09 6.02
N HIS A 204 -5.41 17.59 5.35
CA HIS A 204 -5.04 19.00 5.42
C HIS A 204 -6.18 19.93 4.99
N PHE A 205 -6.75 19.70 3.80
CA PHE A 205 -7.82 20.53 3.28
C PHE A 205 -9.12 20.35 4.08
N GLU A 206 -9.38 19.16 4.60
CA GLU A 206 -10.50 18.97 5.51
C GLU A 206 -10.34 19.79 6.81
N MET A 207 -9.15 19.82 7.41
CA MET A 207 -8.85 20.64 8.60
C MET A 207 -8.97 22.15 8.36
N GLN A 208 -8.91 22.59 7.10
CA GLN A 208 -9.16 23.98 6.72
C GLN A 208 -10.65 24.27 6.55
N SER A 209 -11.43 23.29 6.08
CA SER A 209 -12.87 23.40 5.85
C SER A 209 -13.73 23.08 7.08
N THR A 210 -13.15 22.47 8.11
CA THR A 210 -13.83 22.00 9.32
C THR A 210 -13.02 22.31 10.59
N ASP A 211 -13.64 22.18 11.76
CA ASP A 211 -12.94 22.31 13.06
C ASP A 211 -12.23 21.02 13.50
N VAL A 212 -12.30 19.95 12.71
CA VAL A 212 -11.65 18.67 13.04
C VAL A 212 -10.13 18.82 12.90
N LYS A 213 -9.40 18.24 13.85
CA LYS A 213 -7.93 18.14 13.82
C LYS A 213 -7.52 16.69 13.71
N TYR A 214 -6.44 16.45 12.96
CA TYR A 214 -5.86 15.13 12.76
C TYR A 214 -4.40 15.10 13.22
N ASP A 215 -4.04 14.08 13.97
CA ASP A 215 -2.66 13.77 14.35
C ASP A 215 -2.34 12.32 14.01
N LEU A 216 -1.18 12.04 13.40
CA LEU A 216 -0.75 10.65 13.21
C LEU A 216 -0.38 10.05 14.56
N ILE A 217 -0.93 8.88 14.88
CA ILE A 217 -0.62 8.13 16.10
C ILE A 217 0.43 7.06 15.80
N SER A 218 0.27 6.38 14.66
CA SER A 218 1.18 5.32 14.26
C SER A 218 0.99 4.96 12.80
N PHE A 219 1.97 4.25 12.25
CA PHE A 219 1.83 3.62 10.94
C PHE A 219 2.58 2.29 10.86
N GLU A 220 2.00 1.35 10.13
CA GLU A 220 2.58 0.07 9.74
C GLU A 220 2.92 0.12 8.27
N TYR A 221 4.08 -0.41 7.88
CA TYR A 221 4.54 -0.30 6.51
C TYR A 221 5.53 -1.40 6.12
N ASN A 222 5.60 -1.67 4.82
CA ASN A 222 6.73 -2.27 4.15
C ASN A 222 6.77 -1.72 2.72
N GLU A 223 7.49 -2.38 1.81
CA GLU A 223 7.59 -1.95 0.43
C GLU A 223 6.27 -2.04 -0.34
N SER A 224 5.32 -2.91 0.02
CA SER A 224 4.07 -3.13 -0.76
C SER A 224 2.78 -2.88 0.03
N PHE A 225 2.88 -2.34 1.25
CA PHE A 225 1.76 -2.15 2.16
C PHE A 225 2.02 -0.93 3.03
N ILE A 226 0.96 -0.18 3.31
CA ILE A 226 0.97 0.86 4.33
C ILE A 226 -0.38 0.91 5.05
N ARG A 227 -0.35 1.17 6.34
CA ARG A 227 -1.51 1.50 7.15
C ARG A 227 -1.15 2.61 8.12
N MET A 228 -1.91 3.68 8.10
CA MET A 228 -1.72 4.88 8.91
C MET A 228 -2.93 5.05 9.82
N PHE A 229 -2.69 5.44 11.06
CA PHE A 229 -3.73 5.68 12.06
C PHE A 229 -3.68 7.13 12.51
N PHE A 230 -4.71 7.90 12.19
CA PHE A 230 -4.87 9.29 12.56
C PHE A 230 -5.87 9.41 13.70
N LYS A 231 -5.47 10.05 14.79
CA LYS A 231 -6.39 10.51 15.83
C LYS A 231 -7.23 11.64 15.26
N THR A 232 -8.51 11.69 15.59
CA THR A 232 -9.33 12.89 15.36
C THR A 232 -9.54 13.65 16.67
N SER A 233 -9.83 14.95 16.58
CA SER A 233 -10.30 15.72 17.73
C SER A 233 -11.76 15.47 18.09
N GLU A 234 -12.49 14.69 17.28
CA GLU A 234 -13.90 14.40 17.49
C GLU A 234 -14.08 13.40 18.64
N THR A 235 -14.77 13.85 19.69
CA THR A 235 -15.14 13.01 20.82
C THR A 235 -16.59 13.28 21.20
N LYS A 236 -17.25 12.25 21.73
CA LYS A 236 -18.61 12.35 22.26
C LYS A 236 -18.70 11.69 23.62
N GLU A 237 -19.49 12.29 24.51
CA GLU A 237 -19.72 11.69 25.82
C GLU A 237 -20.69 10.50 25.71
N LEU A 238 -20.24 9.34 26.19
CA LEU A 238 -21.08 8.18 26.49
C LEU A 238 -21.44 8.23 27.98
N LYS A 239 -22.64 8.72 28.28
CA LYS A 239 -23.12 8.95 29.66
C LYS A 239 -22.92 7.71 30.52
N GLY A 240 -22.22 7.88 31.65
CA GLY A 240 -21.97 6.81 32.62
C GLY A 240 -20.86 5.83 32.22
N VAL A 241 -20.20 6.01 31.07
CA VAL A 241 -19.12 5.15 30.59
C VAL A 241 -17.83 5.93 30.38
N GLY A 242 -17.86 7.00 29.58
CA GLY A 242 -16.65 7.75 29.21
C GLY A 242 -16.80 8.54 27.92
N LEU A 243 -15.74 8.60 27.11
CA LEU A 243 -15.72 9.30 25.83
C LEU A 243 -15.61 8.31 24.67
N PHE A 244 -16.48 8.47 23.68
CA PHE A 244 -16.38 7.83 22.38
C PHE A 244 -15.47 8.67 21.47
N GLU A 245 -14.36 8.10 21.02
CA GLU A 245 -13.35 8.76 20.18
C GLU A 245 -13.33 8.14 18.79
N ASN A 246 -13.31 8.99 17.76
CA ASN A 246 -13.06 8.57 16.39
C ASN A 246 -11.55 8.62 16.06
N ALA A 247 -11.09 7.64 15.31
CA ALA A 247 -9.81 7.63 14.64
C ALA A 247 -10.02 7.25 13.17
N LEU A 248 -9.14 7.71 12.30
CA LEU A 248 -9.19 7.40 10.88
C LEU A 248 -8.02 6.49 10.52
N GLN A 249 -8.32 5.33 9.96
CA GLN A 249 -7.36 4.44 9.37
C GLN A 249 -7.32 4.65 7.87
N VAL A 250 -6.11 4.88 7.34
CA VAL A 250 -5.86 4.90 5.91
C VAL A 250 -4.95 3.74 5.54
N SER A 251 -5.24 2.99 4.49
CA SER A 251 -4.41 1.86 4.10
C SER A 251 -4.35 1.63 2.61
N ASN A 252 -3.21 1.11 2.16
CA ASN A 252 -2.98 0.51 0.85
C ASN A 252 -2.34 -0.87 1.02
N ASP A 253 -2.72 -1.79 0.16
CA ASP A 253 -2.00 -3.04 -0.09
C ASP A 253 -1.89 -3.16 -1.61
N GLU A 254 -0.69 -2.96 -2.16
CA GLU A 254 -0.47 -2.77 -3.60
C GLU A 254 -0.98 -3.91 -4.50
N ILE A 255 -1.26 -5.08 -3.91
CA ILE A 255 -1.67 -6.28 -4.65
C ILE A 255 -3.10 -6.71 -4.32
N LYS A 256 -3.58 -6.47 -3.09
CA LYS A 256 -4.95 -6.86 -2.72
C LYS A 256 -5.98 -5.97 -3.39
N ARG A 257 -7.26 -6.38 -3.29
CA ARG A 257 -8.39 -5.74 -3.97
C ARG A 257 -8.54 -4.23 -3.72
N GLU A 258 -8.14 -3.73 -2.55
CA GLU A 258 -8.29 -2.32 -2.16
C GLU A 258 -6.95 -1.60 -2.25
N ALA A 259 -6.87 -0.65 -3.18
CA ALA A 259 -5.67 0.13 -3.48
C ALA A 259 -5.55 1.37 -2.59
N LEU A 260 -6.66 1.96 -2.16
CA LEU A 260 -6.67 3.01 -1.17
C LEU A 260 -7.96 2.91 -0.37
N LYS A 261 -7.86 2.86 0.95
CA LYS A 261 -9.02 2.73 1.83
C LYS A 261 -8.92 3.69 2.99
N PHE A 262 -10.00 4.40 3.24
CA PHE A 262 -10.23 5.17 4.46
C PHE A 262 -11.31 4.47 5.30
N SER A 263 -11.09 4.34 6.59
CA SER A 263 -12.04 3.71 7.51
C SER A 263 -11.99 4.36 8.89
N ASN A 264 -13.15 4.60 9.48
CA ASN A 264 -13.26 5.02 10.87
C ASN A 264 -12.92 3.85 11.80
N ILE A 265 -12.26 4.13 12.91
CA ILE A 265 -12.02 3.22 14.01
C ILE A 265 -12.48 3.92 15.27
N CYS A 266 -13.41 3.31 15.98
CA CYS A 266 -13.93 3.89 17.20
C CYS A 266 -13.29 3.26 18.43
N SER A 267 -13.09 4.06 19.46
CA SER A 267 -12.67 3.56 20.76
C SER A 267 -13.42 4.26 21.87
N ILE A 268 -13.60 3.56 23.00
CA ILE A 268 -14.16 4.12 24.23
C ILE A 268 -13.01 4.39 25.17
N ILE A 269 -12.88 5.65 25.59
CA ILE A 269 -11.96 6.08 26.63
C ILE A 269 -12.73 6.14 27.93
N PHE A 270 -12.30 5.39 28.93
CA PHE A 270 -12.96 5.33 30.24
C PHE A 270 -11.91 5.37 31.35
N LYS A 271 -12.34 5.68 32.58
CA LYS A 271 -11.47 5.58 33.74
C LYS A 271 -11.76 4.29 34.50
N ASP A 272 -10.72 3.56 34.84
CA ASP A 272 -10.84 2.37 35.67
C ASP A 272 -11.07 2.73 37.15
N THR A 273 -11.19 1.71 38.00
CA THR A 273 -11.37 1.86 39.45
C THR A 273 -10.22 2.60 40.14
N ASN A 274 -9.06 2.69 39.49
CA ASN A 274 -7.88 3.41 39.99
C ASN A 274 -7.78 4.82 39.40
N ASN A 275 -8.83 5.30 38.72
CA ASN A 275 -8.88 6.60 38.06
C ASN A 275 -7.81 6.75 36.95
N THR A 276 -7.36 5.63 36.37
CA THR A 276 -6.42 5.60 35.24
C THR A 276 -7.21 5.56 33.94
N GLU A 277 -6.81 6.35 32.94
CA GLU A 277 -7.42 6.35 31.62
C GLU A 277 -7.10 5.05 30.88
N GLN A 278 -8.15 4.36 30.43
CA GLN A 278 -8.10 3.14 29.66
C GLN A 278 -8.80 3.34 28.31
N ARG A 279 -8.41 2.55 27.31
CA ARG A 279 -8.97 2.62 25.95
C ARG A 279 -9.44 1.24 25.50
N LEU A 280 -10.72 1.14 25.13
CA LEU A 280 -11.32 -0.04 24.52
C LEU A 280 -11.53 0.19 23.03
N PHE A 281 -10.88 -0.60 22.18
CA PHE A 281 -11.09 -0.54 20.73
C PHE A 281 -12.33 -1.33 20.32
N ILE A 282 -13.19 -0.71 19.52
CA ILE A 282 -14.36 -1.36 18.95
C ILE A 282 -13.97 -2.02 17.62
N LYS A 283 -14.32 -3.30 17.46
CA LYS A 283 -13.94 -4.03 16.26
C LYS A 283 -14.76 -3.57 15.06
N PRO A 284 -14.16 -3.40 13.87
CA PRO A 284 -14.86 -2.99 12.65
C PRO A 284 -15.99 -3.90 12.15
N LYS A 285 -16.16 -5.10 12.73
CA LYS A 285 -17.27 -6.01 12.36
C LYS A 285 -18.59 -5.60 13.00
N ASP A 286 -18.51 -4.89 14.12
CA ASP A 286 -19.68 -4.57 14.93
C ASP A 286 -20.34 -3.28 14.44
N ILE A 287 -19.62 -2.45 13.65
CA ILE A 287 -20.15 -1.19 13.11
C ILE A 287 -19.58 -0.87 11.72
N LYS A 288 -20.35 -0.18 10.86
CA LYS A 288 -19.91 0.20 9.50
C LYS A 288 -18.81 1.27 9.56
N THR A 289 -17.58 0.85 9.33
CA THR A 289 -16.40 1.70 9.44
C THR A 289 -15.90 2.28 8.11
N LYS A 290 -16.41 1.84 6.96
CA LYS A 290 -15.86 2.23 5.66
C LYS A 290 -16.24 3.66 5.29
N VAL A 291 -15.26 4.54 5.16
CA VAL A 291 -15.43 5.92 4.64
C VAL A 291 -15.33 5.91 3.12
N LEU A 292 -14.22 5.40 2.60
CA LEU A 292 -13.92 5.36 1.16
C LEU A 292 -13.09 4.12 0.82
N SER A 293 -13.26 3.58 -0.37
CA SER A 293 -12.34 2.57 -0.93
C SER A 293 -12.23 2.71 -2.45
N ILE A 294 -11.00 2.77 -2.93
CA ILE A 294 -10.61 2.77 -4.34
C ILE A 294 -9.91 1.44 -4.61
N THR A 295 -10.28 0.78 -5.70
CA THR A 295 -9.70 -0.51 -6.11
C THR A 295 -8.68 -0.30 -7.22
N HIS A 296 -7.76 -1.25 -7.42
CA HIS A 296 -6.80 -1.19 -8.52
C HIS A 296 -7.45 -1.23 -9.92
N GLY A 297 -8.73 -1.59 -10.03
CA GLY A 297 -9.48 -1.53 -11.29
C GLY A 297 -10.19 -0.19 -11.53
N THR A 298 -10.15 0.74 -10.57
CA THR A 298 -10.74 2.07 -10.70
C THR A 298 -9.73 2.99 -11.37
N GLY A 299 -10.05 3.53 -12.56
CA GLY A 299 -9.18 4.50 -13.25
C GLY A 299 -9.11 5.86 -12.55
N PRO A 300 -8.08 6.67 -12.85
CA PRO A 300 -7.75 7.88 -12.09
C PRO A 300 -8.92 8.86 -11.99
N THR A 301 -9.56 9.23 -13.10
CA THR A 301 -10.70 10.16 -13.10
C THR A 301 -11.79 9.76 -12.10
N LYS A 302 -12.15 8.47 -12.06
CA LYS A 302 -13.15 7.96 -11.12
C LYS A 302 -12.59 7.83 -9.70
N ALA A 303 -11.33 7.47 -9.55
CA ALA A 303 -10.66 7.37 -8.26
C ALA A 303 -10.62 8.73 -7.54
N PHE A 304 -10.23 9.79 -8.24
CA PHE A 304 -10.22 11.16 -7.72
C PHE A 304 -11.64 11.68 -7.46
N ALA A 305 -12.61 11.41 -8.35
CA ALA A 305 -14.02 11.74 -8.07
C ALA A 305 -14.55 11.06 -6.80
N ASN A 306 -14.14 9.81 -6.53
CA ASN A 306 -14.54 9.12 -5.30
C ASN A 306 -13.93 9.74 -4.03
N LEU A 307 -12.86 10.54 -4.12
CA LEU A 307 -12.32 11.24 -2.94
C LEU A 307 -13.31 12.26 -2.35
N GLU A 308 -14.32 12.70 -3.12
CA GLU A 308 -15.42 13.53 -2.63
C GLU A 308 -16.29 12.79 -1.60
N ASP A 309 -16.38 11.45 -1.66
CA ASP A 309 -17.12 10.65 -0.68
C ASP A 309 -16.52 10.74 0.74
N PHE A 310 -15.30 11.29 0.88
CA PHE A 310 -14.67 11.49 2.19
C PHE A 310 -15.53 12.34 3.14
N VAL A 311 -16.34 13.27 2.62
CA VAL A 311 -17.26 14.13 3.41
C VAL A 311 -18.18 13.30 4.33
N LYS A 312 -18.43 12.03 3.99
CA LYS A 312 -19.21 11.08 4.79
C LYS A 312 -18.52 10.64 6.08
N SER A 313 -17.25 10.99 6.33
CA SER A 313 -16.51 10.58 7.54
C SER A 313 -17.24 11.02 8.83
N LYS A 314 -17.69 12.28 8.87
CA LYS A 314 -18.43 12.84 10.00
C LYS A 314 -19.84 12.25 10.14
N GLU A 315 -20.55 12.10 9.04
CA GLU A 315 -21.88 11.45 9.01
C GLU A 315 -21.79 10.03 9.55
N ASN A 316 -20.78 9.27 9.11
CA ASN A 316 -20.50 7.95 9.61
C ASN A 316 -20.26 7.99 11.13
N PHE A 317 -19.42 8.91 11.64
CA PHE A 317 -19.20 9.00 13.09
C PHE A 317 -20.48 9.32 13.89
N GLU A 318 -21.34 10.20 13.35
CA GLU A 318 -22.65 10.50 13.92
C GLU A 318 -23.57 9.26 13.97
N GLU A 319 -23.61 8.46 12.89
CA GLU A 319 -24.36 7.20 12.84
C GLU A 319 -23.77 6.16 13.80
N LEU A 320 -22.45 5.98 13.80
CA LEU A 320 -21.73 5.05 14.67
C LEU A 320 -22.02 5.32 16.16
N PHE A 321 -22.08 6.59 16.55
CA PHE A 321 -22.43 6.97 17.92
C PHE A 321 -23.88 6.66 18.29
N LYS A 322 -24.82 6.72 17.35
CA LYS A 322 -26.23 6.36 17.61
C LYS A 322 -26.42 4.85 17.79
N GLU A 323 -25.56 4.04 17.16
CA GLU A 323 -25.57 2.58 17.28
C GLU A 323 -24.86 2.07 18.55
N ALA A 324 -23.96 2.88 19.13
CA ALA A 324 -23.16 2.55 20.32
C ALA A 324 -23.91 2.80 21.65
#